data_AF-K1S6X0-F1
#
_entry.id   AF-K1S6X0-F1
#
_cell.length_a   1.000
_cell.length_b   1.000
_cell.length_c   1.000
_cell.angle_alpha   90.00
_cell.angle_beta   90.00
_cell.angle_gamma   90.00
#
_symmetry.space_group_name_H-M   'P 1'
#
loop_
_entity.id
_entity.type
_entity.pdbx_description
1 polymer ?
#
loop_
_entity_poly.entity_id
_entity_poly.type
_entity_poly.pdbx_seq_one_letter_code
_entity_poly.pdbx_strand_id
1 'polypeptide(L)'
;MWPFCTSETMVHSGICGRQINSFLSALNIPTVSNTLLSKREKEMGSAMECVAQASVMENLSSEVKLSKIDENTDGLTKCFDFMLAQNQGNSDGIENEVKSNAVKELREGDSYGSSVELMIHQDIKEIPSPRVPPKDVGIKSASIPVYFDLETTELGRNSHITQMAAVCGENQWQCFVKPKVPISTSASDVTCITMRGSQMFHRGKPVHSSNLSFALESFVEFISRQRKWAVLSGHNIKSYDCHVLFNALEAVPKMDTFKDHVAGFVDTKLLFRSQFPGLPSYSQQALVSSFLHCDYAAHDALQDVVFLQRLVRLVNFDEHNRLKASFSLPCATFSHESLRVTAHNLPSLQGLVNEKIITKCMGRKIAASDLNYAALKLAFSRGEEEGIRQVLSEECGSRPRVTKSSIIIHSIAEHFISTFLSES
;
A
#
# COMPACT_ATOMS: atom_id res chain seq x y z
N MET A 1 -30.40 29.17 35.08
CA MET A 1 -29.68 27.95 34.62
C MET A 1 -30.56 27.10 33.67
N TRP A 2 -31.29 27.72 32.74
CA TRP A 2 -32.19 27.03 31.79
C TRP A 2 -32.28 27.61 30.34
N PRO A 3 -31.43 28.53 29.81
CA PRO A 3 -31.59 28.96 28.41
C PRO A 3 -30.95 28.02 27.38
N PHE A 4 -30.05 27.12 27.78
CA PHE A 4 -29.28 26.29 26.85
C PHE A 4 -29.99 25.00 26.42
N CYS A 5 -30.96 24.50 27.21
CA CYS A 5 -31.53 23.16 27.00
C CYS A 5 -32.73 23.13 26.02
N THR A 6 -33.27 24.29 25.62
CA THR A 6 -34.53 24.35 24.84
C THR A 6 -34.33 24.36 23.33
N SER A 7 -33.23 24.90 22.81
CA SER A 7 -32.98 24.98 21.36
C SER A 7 -32.22 23.76 20.80
N GLU A 8 -31.37 23.12 21.61
CA GLU A 8 -30.63 21.91 21.21
C GLU A 8 -31.56 20.70 21.06
N THR A 9 -32.57 20.59 21.93
CA THR A 9 -33.61 19.57 21.87
C THR A 9 -34.60 19.79 20.73
N MET A 10 -34.86 21.03 20.30
CA MET A 10 -35.76 21.32 19.18
C MET A 10 -35.30 20.73 17.85
N VAL A 11 -34.02 20.95 17.51
CA VAL A 11 -33.47 20.54 16.22
C VAL A 11 -33.38 19.02 16.13
N HIS A 12 -33.01 18.34 17.21
CA HIS A 12 -32.94 16.88 17.26
C HIS A 12 -34.31 16.18 17.31
N SER A 13 -35.35 16.84 17.84
CA SER A 13 -36.67 16.23 18.09
C SER A 13 -37.77 16.65 17.10
N GLY A 14 -37.47 17.55 16.14
CA GLY A 14 -38.43 18.04 15.15
C GLY A 14 -39.55 18.93 15.72
N ILE A 15 -39.32 19.56 16.87
CA ILE A 15 -40.33 20.37 17.57
C ILE A 15 -40.38 21.78 16.96
N CYS A 16 -41.56 22.20 16.48
CA CYS A 16 -41.75 23.51 15.87
C CYS A 16 -42.07 24.60 16.91
N GLY A 17 -41.78 25.87 16.60
CA GLY A 17 -41.99 27.00 17.51
C GLY A 17 -43.41 27.16 18.06
N ARG A 18 -44.43 26.64 17.35
CA ARG A 18 -45.82 26.59 17.84
C ARG A 18 -46.00 25.65 19.03
N GLN A 19 -45.34 24.49 19.03
CA GLN A 19 -45.40 23.53 20.12
C GLN A 19 -44.72 24.09 21.38
N ILE A 20 -43.64 24.86 21.21
CA ILE A 20 -42.97 25.53 22.33
C ILE A 20 -43.81 26.66 22.89
N ASN A 21 -44.37 27.53 22.06
CA ASN A 21 -45.21 28.59 22.56
C ASN A 21 -46.49 28.05 23.22
N SER A 22 -47.00 26.91 22.76
CA SER A 22 -48.08 26.18 23.44
C SER A 22 -47.64 25.65 24.81
N PHE A 23 -46.43 25.09 24.92
CA PHE A 23 -45.88 24.60 26.17
C PHE A 23 -45.57 25.73 27.18
N LEU A 24 -44.95 26.81 26.72
CA LEU A 24 -44.67 27.99 27.53
C LEU A 24 -45.95 28.63 28.05
N SER A 25 -46.98 28.72 27.21
CA SER A 25 -48.30 29.22 27.61
C SER A 25 -48.95 28.33 28.67
N ALA A 26 -48.82 27.00 28.56
CA ALA A 26 -49.31 26.07 29.58
C ALA A 26 -48.60 26.22 30.94
N LEU A 27 -47.37 26.75 30.93
CA LEU A 27 -46.57 27.06 32.12
C LEU A 27 -46.71 28.52 32.58
N ASN A 28 -47.59 29.32 31.97
CA ASN A 28 -47.75 30.75 32.24
C ASN A 28 -46.46 31.58 32.00
N ILE A 29 -45.57 31.08 31.13
CA ILE A 29 -44.35 31.75 30.71
C ILE A 29 -44.64 32.54 29.43
N PRO A 30 -44.21 33.81 29.32
CA PRO A 30 -44.41 34.61 28.10
C PRO A 30 -43.90 33.90 26.84
N THR A 31 -44.72 33.91 25.79
CA THR A 31 -44.38 33.29 24.50
C THR A 31 -43.17 33.96 23.87
N VAL A 32 -42.32 33.15 23.23
CA VAL A 32 -41.16 33.65 22.50
C VAL A 32 -41.57 33.98 21.07
N SER A 33 -41.22 35.18 20.61
CA SER A 33 -41.50 35.56 19.22
C SER A 33 -40.75 34.64 18.24
N ASN A 34 -41.42 34.25 17.15
CA ASN A 34 -40.81 33.41 16.12
C ASN A 34 -39.53 34.05 15.55
N THR A 35 -39.48 35.38 15.45
CA THR A 35 -38.30 36.11 14.98
C THR A 35 -37.09 35.93 15.91
N LEU A 36 -37.31 35.92 17.23
CA LEU A 36 -36.25 35.70 18.21
C LEU A 36 -35.82 34.24 18.24
N LEU A 37 -36.77 33.31 18.07
CA LEU A 37 -36.54 31.87 17.99
C LEU A 37 -35.66 31.53 16.77
N SER A 38 -36.04 32.00 15.58
CA SER A 38 -35.26 31.80 14.35
C SER A 38 -33.89 32.46 14.39
N LYS A 39 -33.75 33.61 15.09
CA LYS A 39 -32.45 34.23 15.31
C LYS A 39 -31.54 33.33 16.16
N ARG A 40 -32.08 32.71 17.22
CA ARG A 40 -31.33 31.80 18.11
C ARG A 40 -31.02 30.46 17.46
N GLU A 41 -31.95 29.91 16.68
CA GLU A 41 -31.72 28.73 15.84
C GLU A 41 -30.57 28.98 14.85
N LYS A 42 -30.54 30.16 14.21
CA LYS A 42 -29.46 30.52 13.28
C LYS A 42 -28.11 30.73 13.97
N GLU A 43 -28.10 31.36 15.15
CA GLU A 43 -26.89 31.53 15.97
C GLU A 43 -26.30 30.17 16.40
N MET A 44 -27.14 29.22 16.85
CA MET A 44 -26.71 27.87 17.18
C MET A 44 -26.32 27.03 15.97
N GLY A 45 -27.06 27.15 14.86
CA GLY A 45 -26.71 26.49 13.60
C GLY A 45 -25.32 26.88 13.14
N SER A 46 -24.97 28.16 13.22
CA SER A 46 -23.63 28.66 12.90
C SER A 46 -22.55 28.13 13.84
N ALA A 47 -22.83 28.04 15.15
CA ALA A 47 -21.87 27.50 16.11
C ALA A 47 -21.65 25.99 15.93
N MET A 48 -22.72 25.24 15.67
CA MET A 48 -22.69 23.80 15.45
C MET A 48 -22.04 23.46 14.11
N GLU A 49 -22.31 24.24 13.08
CA GLU A 49 -21.61 24.18 11.79
C GLU A 49 -20.12 24.47 11.96
N CYS A 50 -19.73 25.44 12.78
CA CYS A 50 -18.32 25.72 13.06
C CYS A 50 -17.61 24.55 13.78
N VAL A 51 -18.26 23.92 14.76
CA VAL A 51 -17.71 22.75 15.48
C VAL A 51 -17.66 21.52 14.57
N ALA A 52 -18.70 21.28 13.77
CA ALA A 52 -18.73 20.21 12.78
C ALA A 52 -17.68 20.43 11.68
N GLN A 53 -17.54 21.65 11.17
CA GLN A 53 -16.50 22.01 10.21
C GLN A 53 -15.10 21.87 10.81
N ALA A 54 -14.88 22.25 12.07
CA ALA A 54 -13.60 22.05 12.74
C ALA A 54 -13.26 20.57 12.92
N SER A 55 -14.21 19.73 13.36
CA SER A 55 -14.03 18.28 13.50
C SER A 55 -13.84 17.59 12.14
N VAL A 56 -14.62 17.99 11.13
CA VAL A 56 -14.45 17.51 9.76
C VAL A 56 -13.10 17.96 9.23
N MET A 57 -12.67 19.21 9.40
CA MET A 57 -11.34 19.65 8.95
C MET A 57 -10.19 18.99 9.71
N GLU A 58 -10.35 18.65 10.99
CA GLU A 58 -9.33 17.94 11.78
C GLU A 58 -9.22 16.46 11.36
N ASN A 59 -10.37 15.80 11.15
CA ASN A 59 -10.42 14.45 10.60
C ASN A 59 -9.95 14.42 9.14
N LEU A 60 -10.34 15.39 8.32
CA LEU A 60 -9.90 15.54 6.93
C LEU A 60 -8.42 15.91 6.88
N SER A 61 -7.89 16.70 7.81
CA SER A 61 -6.45 16.99 7.88
C SER A 61 -5.66 15.76 8.33
N SER A 62 -6.22 14.91 9.18
CA SER A 62 -5.62 13.64 9.61
C SER A 62 -5.67 12.60 8.50
N GLU A 63 -6.82 12.48 7.81
CA GLU A 63 -6.99 11.67 6.60
C GLU A 63 -6.14 12.18 5.44
N VAL A 64 -5.97 13.50 5.26
CA VAL A 64 -5.10 14.09 4.21
C VAL A 64 -3.63 13.86 4.53
N LYS A 65 -3.23 13.88 5.80
CA LYS A 65 -1.87 13.48 6.23
C LYS A 65 -1.63 11.98 5.96
N LEU A 66 -2.65 11.14 6.14
CA LEU A 66 -2.61 9.71 5.82
C LEU A 66 -2.73 9.41 4.32
N SER A 67 -3.47 10.22 3.54
CA SER A 67 -3.74 10.00 2.11
C SER A 67 -2.66 10.55 1.19
N LYS A 68 -1.91 11.57 1.62
CA LYS A 68 -0.68 12.01 0.94
C LYS A 68 0.39 10.91 0.91
N ILE A 69 0.34 9.98 1.87
CA ILE A 69 1.15 8.76 1.90
C ILE A 69 0.52 7.70 0.99
N ASP A 70 -0.81 7.59 1.00
CA ASP A 70 -1.58 6.61 0.23
C ASP A 70 -1.49 6.80 -1.30
N GLU A 71 -1.40 8.02 -1.83
CA GLU A 71 -1.29 8.23 -3.28
C GLU A 71 -0.02 7.61 -3.92
N ASN A 72 1.05 7.44 -3.13
CA ASN A 72 2.27 6.79 -3.60
C ASN A 72 2.23 5.28 -3.35
N THR A 73 1.71 4.82 -2.21
CA THR A 73 1.59 3.39 -1.89
C THR A 73 0.47 2.70 -2.66
N ASP A 74 -0.75 3.24 -2.66
CA ASP A 74 -1.91 2.72 -3.39
C ASP A 74 -1.66 2.76 -4.90
N GLY A 75 -1.00 3.81 -5.39
CA GLY A 75 -0.58 3.89 -6.79
C GLY A 75 0.40 2.80 -7.21
N LEU A 76 1.35 2.45 -6.33
CA LEU A 76 2.28 1.35 -6.55
C LEU A 76 1.58 -0.01 -6.41
N THR A 77 0.77 -0.21 -5.38
CA THR A 77 -0.03 -1.43 -5.18
C THR A 77 -0.95 -1.69 -6.37
N LYS A 78 -1.64 -0.67 -6.90
CA LYS A 78 -2.45 -0.76 -8.13
C LYS A 78 -1.63 -1.15 -9.37
N CYS A 79 -0.39 -0.65 -9.50
CA CYS A 79 0.51 -1.06 -10.57
C CYS A 79 0.94 -2.53 -10.41
N PHE A 80 1.20 -3.01 -9.19
CA PHE A 80 1.51 -4.42 -8.96
C PHE A 80 0.31 -5.33 -9.18
N ASP A 81 -0.87 -4.93 -8.74
CA ASP A 81 -2.10 -5.67 -9.03
C ASP A 81 -2.37 -5.74 -10.54
N PHE A 82 -2.05 -4.67 -11.27
CA PHE A 82 -2.08 -4.70 -12.72
C PHE A 82 -1.11 -5.74 -13.29
N MET A 83 0.13 -5.80 -12.79
CA MET A 83 1.13 -6.78 -13.21
C MET A 83 0.72 -8.19 -12.82
N LEU A 84 0.41 -8.51 -11.57
CA LEU A 84 -0.01 -9.85 -11.14
C LEU A 84 -1.22 -10.36 -11.94
N ALA A 85 -2.17 -9.48 -12.29
CA ALA A 85 -3.32 -9.85 -13.10
C ALA A 85 -2.99 -10.16 -14.57
N GLN A 86 -1.78 -9.87 -15.06
CA GLN A 86 -1.33 -10.23 -16.40
C GLN A 86 -1.37 -11.75 -16.63
N ASN A 87 -1.20 -12.57 -15.58
CA ASN A 87 -1.18 -14.04 -15.70
C ASN A 87 -2.46 -14.77 -15.26
N GLN A 88 -3.57 -14.05 -15.09
CA GLN A 88 -4.87 -14.62 -14.68
C GLN A 88 -5.81 -14.96 -15.86
N GLY A 89 -5.30 -15.08 -17.10
CA GLY A 89 -6.08 -15.33 -18.32
C GLY A 89 -5.72 -16.64 -19.03
N ASN A 90 -6.72 -17.24 -19.66
CA ASN A 90 -6.77 -18.57 -20.29
C ASN A 90 -5.63 -18.87 -21.30
N SER A 91 -5.33 -20.16 -21.39
CA SER A 91 -4.53 -20.80 -22.44
C SER A 91 -5.33 -20.89 -23.74
N ASP A 92 -4.98 -20.09 -24.75
CA ASP A 92 -5.39 -20.33 -26.14
C ASP A 92 -4.36 -19.74 -27.13
N GLY A 93 -3.92 -20.60 -28.07
CA GLY A 93 -3.82 -20.27 -29.49
C GLY A 93 -2.64 -19.44 -30.03
N ILE A 94 -1.64 -20.16 -30.55
CA ILE A 94 -1.16 -20.12 -31.97
C ILE A 94 -1.63 -18.90 -32.80
N GLU A 95 -1.05 -17.71 -32.55
CA GLU A 95 -0.99 -16.61 -33.53
C GLU A 95 0.23 -15.67 -33.29
N ASN A 96 1.15 -16.05 -32.39
CA ASN A 96 2.08 -15.12 -31.74
C ASN A 96 3.56 -15.18 -32.17
N GLU A 97 3.93 -16.00 -33.15
CA GLU A 97 5.36 -16.23 -33.46
C GLU A 97 5.99 -15.05 -34.23
N VAL A 98 5.25 -14.45 -35.19
CA VAL A 98 5.77 -13.36 -36.04
C VAL A 98 5.90 -12.04 -35.28
N LYS A 99 4.92 -11.68 -34.44
CA LYS A 99 4.98 -10.46 -33.60
C LYS A 99 6.03 -10.56 -32.50
N SER A 100 6.22 -11.75 -31.93
CA SER A 100 7.29 -12.02 -30.95
C SER A 100 8.67 -11.80 -31.56
N ASN A 101 8.90 -12.22 -32.82
CA ASN A 101 10.22 -12.09 -33.45
C ASN A 101 10.59 -10.63 -33.74
N ALA A 102 9.66 -9.82 -34.26
CA ALA A 102 9.91 -8.39 -34.51
C ALA A 102 10.26 -7.61 -33.23
N VAL A 103 9.60 -7.90 -32.11
CA VAL A 103 9.92 -7.25 -30.81
C VAL A 103 11.28 -7.69 -30.27
N LYS A 104 11.67 -8.96 -30.47
CA LYS A 104 13.01 -9.45 -30.10
C LYS A 104 14.12 -8.79 -30.91
N GLU A 105 13.94 -8.67 -32.22
CA GLU A 105 14.89 -7.96 -33.09
C GLU A 105 15.04 -6.48 -32.67
N LEU A 106 13.93 -5.80 -32.36
CA LEU A 106 13.94 -4.44 -31.83
C LEU A 106 14.71 -4.32 -30.50
N ARG A 107 14.72 -5.36 -29.65
CA ARG A 107 15.47 -5.35 -28.35
C ARG A 107 16.96 -5.48 -28.52
N GLU A 108 17.38 -6.39 -29.37
CA GLU A 108 18.79 -6.76 -29.53
C GLU A 108 19.54 -5.69 -30.35
N GLY A 109 18.86 -5.10 -31.35
CA GLY A 109 19.44 -4.10 -32.25
C GLY A 109 20.44 -4.69 -33.25
N ASP A 110 20.63 -4.01 -34.38
CA ASP A 110 21.62 -4.43 -35.38
C ASP A 110 23.05 -4.28 -34.83
N SER A 111 23.77 -5.39 -34.72
CA SER A 111 25.17 -5.40 -34.27
C SER A 111 26.13 -4.83 -35.33
N TYR A 112 26.21 -3.51 -35.48
CA TYR A 112 27.35 -2.84 -36.12
C TYR A 112 27.63 -1.48 -35.46
N GLY A 113 28.85 -1.30 -34.97
CA GLY A 113 29.28 -0.10 -34.25
C GLY A 113 29.87 1.00 -35.14
N SER A 114 29.79 2.25 -34.66
CA SER A 114 30.84 3.26 -34.84
C SER A 114 30.77 4.30 -33.72
N SER A 115 31.94 4.81 -33.33
CA SER A 115 32.16 5.70 -32.18
C SER A 115 31.74 7.16 -32.40
N VAL A 116 31.59 7.85 -31.26
CA VAL A 116 31.62 9.30 -30.99
C VAL A 116 30.24 9.95 -30.87
N GLU A 117 29.79 10.28 -29.64
CA GLU A 117 29.91 11.61 -29.02
C GLU A 117 29.30 11.61 -27.60
N LEU A 118 29.90 12.38 -26.68
CA LEU A 118 29.60 12.40 -25.24
C LEU A 118 28.38 13.28 -24.91
N MET A 119 27.34 12.68 -24.34
CA MET A 119 26.49 13.30 -23.32
C MET A 119 26.13 12.27 -22.26
N ILE A 120 26.06 12.69 -20.99
CA ILE A 120 25.84 11.81 -19.83
C ILE A 120 24.38 11.36 -19.78
N HIS A 121 24.01 10.50 -20.72
CA HIS A 121 22.89 9.59 -20.66
C HIS A 121 23.49 8.19 -20.63
N GLN A 122 23.01 7.30 -19.76
CA GLN A 122 23.43 5.91 -19.86
C GLN A 122 22.93 5.38 -21.20
N ASP A 123 23.82 5.28 -22.19
CA ASP A 123 23.56 4.61 -23.46
C ASP A 123 23.36 3.13 -23.15
N ILE A 124 22.09 2.76 -22.99
CA ILE A 124 21.73 1.36 -22.94
C ILE A 124 21.78 0.80 -24.35
N LYS A 125 22.31 -0.41 -24.52
CA LYS A 125 22.41 -1.08 -25.82
C LYS A 125 21.25 -2.02 -26.09
N GLU A 126 20.52 -2.40 -25.04
CA GLU A 126 19.45 -3.38 -25.09
C GLU A 126 18.22 -2.85 -24.35
N ILE A 127 17.04 -3.11 -24.89
CA ILE A 127 15.77 -2.80 -24.23
C ILE A 127 15.39 -4.00 -23.36
N PRO A 128 15.22 -3.83 -22.03
CA PRO A 128 14.90 -4.94 -21.13
C PRO A 128 13.67 -5.73 -21.57
N SER A 129 13.68 -7.04 -21.32
CA SER A 129 12.50 -7.89 -21.54
C SER A 129 11.38 -7.62 -20.52
N PRO A 130 10.10 -7.86 -20.86
CA PRO A 130 9.00 -7.75 -19.92
C PRO A 130 9.23 -8.61 -18.71
N ARG A 131 8.88 -8.07 -17.56
CA ARG A 131 8.84 -8.84 -16.32
C ARG A 131 7.53 -9.59 -16.25
N VAL A 132 7.62 -10.91 -16.40
CA VAL A 132 6.45 -11.78 -16.31
C VAL A 132 6.22 -12.15 -14.84
N PRO A 133 5.07 -11.80 -14.25
CA PRO A 133 4.75 -12.18 -12.88
C PRO A 133 4.63 -13.71 -12.76
N PRO A 134 4.91 -14.33 -11.60
CA PRO A 134 4.61 -15.74 -11.41
C PRO A 134 3.08 -15.99 -11.49
N LYS A 135 2.68 -17.20 -11.92
CA LYS A 135 1.27 -17.62 -11.82
C LYS A 135 0.92 -17.81 -10.35
N ASP A 136 0.01 -16.98 -9.84
CA ASP A 136 -0.46 -17.13 -8.46
C ASP A 136 -1.53 -18.22 -8.39
N VAL A 137 -1.14 -19.41 -7.95
CA VAL A 137 -2.07 -20.54 -7.72
C VAL A 137 -2.70 -20.49 -6.33
N GLY A 138 -2.49 -19.39 -5.59
CA GLY A 138 -2.89 -19.25 -4.19
C GLY A 138 -2.05 -20.15 -3.26
N ILE A 139 -2.40 -20.13 -1.98
CA ILE A 139 -1.73 -20.95 -0.98
C ILE A 139 -2.56 -22.20 -0.69
N LYS A 140 -1.93 -23.38 -0.74
CA LYS A 140 -2.60 -24.67 -0.47
C LYS A 140 -3.17 -24.71 0.96
N SER A 141 -4.34 -25.34 1.13
CA SER A 141 -5.07 -25.41 2.42
C SER A 141 -4.35 -26.16 3.56
N ALA A 142 -3.22 -26.82 3.30
CA ALA A 142 -2.48 -27.59 4.29
C ALA A 142 -1.50 -26.75 5.15
N SER A 143 -1.42 -25.44 4.92
CA SER A 143 -0.50 -24.54 5.64
C SER A 143 -1.06 -24.04 6.98
N ILE A 144 -0.16 -23.61 7.87
CA ILE A 144 -0.53 -23.09 9.20
C ILE A 144 -0.49 -21.55 9.18
N PRO A 145 -1.55 -20.87 9.62
CA PRO A 145 -1.52 -19.41 9.75
C PRO A 145 -0.58 -19.01 10.90
N VAL A 146 0.37 -18.13 10.58
CA VAL A 146 1.22 -17.45 11.55
C VAL A 146 0.90 -15.97 11.43
N TYR A 147 0.29 -15.39 12.47
CA TYR A 147 -0.03 -13.98 12.50
C TYR A 147 1.24 -13.18 12.77
N PHE A 148 1.50 -12.14 11.99
CA PHE A 148 2.79 -11.44 11.97
C PHE A 148 2.57 -9.93 11.83
N ASP A 149 3.38 -9.16 12.55
CA ASP A 149 3.35 -7.69 12.54
C ASP A 149 4.74 -7.11 12.86
N LEU A 150 4.98 -5.89 12.39
CA LEU A 150 6.22 -5.14 12.54
C LEU A 150 5.98 -3.72 13.05
N GLU A 151 6.76 -3.32 14.07
CA GLU A 151 6.98 -1.90 14.34
C GLU A 151 8.28 -1.43 13.68
N THR A 152 8.28 -0.21 13.14
CA THR A 152 9.38 0.29 12.31
C THR A 152 9.82 1.71 12.71
N THR A 153 10.97 2.15 12.20
CA THR A 153 11.50 3.50 12.47
C THR A 153 10.68 4.64 11.85
N GLU A 154 9.89 4.34 10.81
CA GLU A 154 9.08 5.27 10.03
C GLU A 154 8.13 4.51 9.08
N LEU A 155 7.23 5.22 8.39
CA LEU A 155 6.20 4.62 7.52
C LEU A 155 6.70 4.16 6.13
N GLY A 156 8.01 4.27 5.84
CA GLY A 156 8.62 3.82 4.59
C GLY A 156 8.79 2.30 4.52
N ARG A 157 8.96 1.75 3.31
CA ARG A 157 9.28 0.32 3.13
C ARG A 157 10.75 -0.01 3.35
N ASN A 158 11.60 1.00 3.34
CA ASN A 158 13.04 0.91 3.62
C ASN A 158 13.36 1.16 5.11
N SER A 159 12.32 1.27 5.95
CA SER A 159 12.47 1.47 7.38
C SER A 159 13.23 0.32 8.05
N HIS A 160 13.90 0.63 9.14
CA HIS A 160 14.43 -0.39 10.01
C HIS A 160 13.33 -0.94 10.92
N ILE A 161 13.37 -2.26 11.13
CA ILE A 161 12.51 -2.94 12.10
C ILE A 161 12.95 -2.55 13.52
N THR A 162 11.97 -2.27 14.38
CA THR A 162 12.15 -1.92 15.81
C THR A 162 11.49 -2.93 16.76
N GLN A 163 10.41 -3.58 16.31
CA GLN A 163 9.81 -4.74 16.98
C GLN A 163 9.28 -5.70 15.91
N MET A 164 9.39 -6.99 16.19
CA MET A 164 8.74 -8.06 15.42
C MET A 164 7.90 -8.88 16.38
N ALA A 165 6.74 -9.32 15.95
CA ALA A 165 5.96 -10.30 16.69
C ALA A 165 5.29 -11.31 15.78
N ALA A 166 5.09 -12.51 16.33
CA ALA A 166 4.37 -13.56 15.65
C ALA A 166 3.58 -14.45 16.62
N VAL A 167 2.40 -14.89 16.19
CA VAL A 167 1.54 -15.79 16.97
C VAL A 167 1.03 -16.92 16.09
N CYS A 168 1.07 -18.14 16.63
CA CYS A 168 0.51 -19.34 16.02
C CYS A 168 -0.18 -20.19 17.11
N GLY A 169 -1.52 -20.07 17.20
CA GLY A 169 -2.25 -20.72 18.27
C GLY A 169 -1.86 -20.16 19.62
N GLU A 170 -1.38 -21.03 20.50
CA GLU A 170 -0.93 -20.66 21.85
C GLU A 170 0.53 -20.20 21.86
N ASN A 171 1.28 -20.49 20.79
CA ASN A 171 2.68 -20.09 20.68
C ASN A 171 2.77 -18.62 20.29
N GLN A 172 3.56 -17.87 21.05
CA GLN A 172 3.82 -16.46 20.81
C GLN A 172 5.33 -16.22 20.78
N TRP A 173 5.75 -15.30 19.92
CA TRP A 173 7.12 -14.86 19.81
C TRP A 173 7.15 -13.35 19.58
N GLN A 174 8.11 -12.66 20.18
CA GLN A 174 8.39 -11.26 19.91
C GLN A 174 9.87 -10.96 20.10
N CYS A 175 10.36 -9.95 19.41
CA CYS A 175 11.72 -9.46 19.55
C CYS A 175 11.76 -7.94 19.29
N PHE A 176 12.34 -7.19 20.23
CA PHE A 176 12.73 -5.80 19.96
C PHE A 176 14.06 -5.79 19.21
N VAL A 177 14.15 -4.99 18.16
CA VAL A 177 15.29 -4.96 17.24
C VAL A 177 15.93 -3.59 17.28
N LYS A 178 17.22 -3.52 17.58
CA LYS A 178 17.94 -2.25 17.61
C LYS A 178 18.14 -1.73 16.18
N PRO A 179 17.51 -0.60 15.79
CA PRO A 179 17.70 -0.03 14.46
C PRO A 179 19.11 0.58 14.33
N LYS A 180 19.60 0.70 13.09
CA LYS A 180 20.86 1.39 12.79
C LYS A 180 20.64 2.86 12.44
N VAL A 181 19.38 3.27 12.30
CA VAL A 181 18.95 4.64 12.01
C VAL A 181 18.07 5.15 13.16
N PRO A 182 17.95 6.47 13.34
CA PRO A 182 17.04 7.03 14.34
C PRO A 182 15.59 6.60 14.12
N ILE A 183 14.85 6.41 15.21
CA ILE A 183 13.39 6.26 15.17
C ILE A 183 12.81 7.67 14.99
N SER A 184 11.95 7.86 14.00
CA SER A 184 11.29 9.15 13.78
C SER A 184 10.37 9.50 14.94
N THR A 185 10.17 10.79 15.21
CA THR A 185 9.23 11.25 16.26
C THR A 185 7.84 10.67 16.06
N SER A 186 7.32 10.70 14.83
CA SER A 186 6.01 10.13 14.52
C SER A 186 5.91 8.63 14.79
N ALA A 187 6.95 7.84 14.48
CA ALA A 187 6.96 6.42 14.82
C ALA A 187 7.06 6.20 16.34
N SER A 188 7.88 6.98 17.05
CA SER A 188 7.97 6.92 18.50
C SER A 188 6.66 7.30 19.20
N ASP A 189 5.93 8.30 18.70
CA ASP A 189 4.66 8.76 19.27
C ASP A 189 3.58 7.67 19.18
N VAL A 190 3.58 6.91 18.09
CA VAL A 190 2.60 5.85 17.82
C VAL A 190 2.96 4.56 18.56
N THR A 191 4.20 4.08 18.39
CA THR A 191 4.67 2.79 18.92
C THR A 191 5.12 2.86 20.37
N CYS A 192 5.33 4.08 20.90
CA CYS A 192 5.98 4.30 22.18
C CYS A 192 7.39 3.68 22.29
N ILE A 193 8.04 3.36 21.17
CA ILE A 193 9.42 2.84 21.12
C ILE A 193 10.39 4.01 20.97
N THR A 194 11.38 4.08 21.86
CA THR A 194 12.40 5.13 21.86
C THR A 194 13.79 4.58 22.17
N MET A 195 14.82 5.31 21.75
CA MET A 195 16.23 5.04 22.07
C MET A 195 16.77 6.11 23.02
N ARG A 196 17.42 5.71 24.11
CA ARG A 196 18.23 6.61 24.95
C ARG A 196 19.65 6.06 25.01
N GLY A 197 20.55 6.67 24.24
CA GLY A 197 21.88 6.11 24.01
C GLY A 197 21.79 4.74 23.33
N SER A 198 22.39 3.71 23.94
CA SER A 198 22.38 2.35 23.42
C SER A 198 21.17 1.50 23.86
N GLN A 199 20.37 1.98 24.81
CA GLN A 199 19.26 1.28 25.44
C GLN A 199 17.93 1.63 24.76
N MET A 200 17.15 0.60 24.43
CA MET A 200 15.79 0.73 23.90
C MET A 200 14.75 0.75 25.02
N PHE A 201 13.69 1.54 24.83
CA PHE A 201 12.55 1.64 25.73
C PHE A 201 11.24 1.45 24.96
N HIS A 202 10.28 0.75 25.54
CA HIS A 202 8.91 0.66 25.06
C HIS A 202 7.97 1.15 26.18
N ARG A 203 7.12 2.14 25.87
CA ARG A 203 6.23 2.81 26.86
C ARG A 203 6.99 3.30 28.10
N GLY A 204 8.18 3.86 27.87
CA GLY A 204 9.06 4.39 28.91
C GLY A 204 9.79 3.35 29.77
N LYS A 205 9.57 2.04 29.55
CA LYS A 205 10.25 0.97 30.27
C LYS A 205 11.41 0.41 29.44
N PRO A 206 12.58 0.14 30.04
CA PRO A 206 13.69 -0.47 29.30
C PRO A 206 13.30 -1.87 28.84
N VAL A 207 13.61 -2.18 27.59
CA VAL A 207 13.39 -3.52 26.99
C VAL A 207 14.71 -4.10 26.52
N HIS A 208 14.82 -5.43 26.56
CA HIS A 208 15.93 -6.11 25.91
C HIS A 208 15.72 -6.04 24.40
N SER A 209 16.72 -5.53 23.67
CA SER A 209 16.71 -5.46 22.21
C SER A 209 17.88 -6.24 21.63
N SER A 210 17.63 -7.00 20.57
CA SER A 210 18.64 -7.77 19.84
C SER A 210 19.08 -7.04 18.56
N ASN A 211 20.13 -7.56 17.91
CA ASN A 211 20.46 -7.12 16.56
C ASN A 211 19.55 -7.81 15.52
N LEU A 212 19.48 -7.25 14.32
CA LEU A 212 18.61 -7.73 13.25
C LEU A 212 18.87 -9.20 12.87
N SER A 213 20.14 -9.63 12.83
CA SER A 213 20.48 -11.01 12.46
C SER A 213 19.90 -12.02 13.44
N PHE A 214 20.08 -11.76 14.75
CA PHE A 214 19.52 -12.62 15.79
C PHE A 214 17.99 -12.62 15.77
N ALA A 215 17.36 -11.47 15.56
CA ALA A 215 15.90 -11.36 15.50
C ALA A 215 15.32 -12.20 14.35
N LEU A 216 15.92 -12.11 13.16
CA LEU A 216 15.50 -12.90 12.00
C LEU A 216 15.78 -14.40 12.16
N GLU A 217 16.92 -14.78 12.76
CA GLU A 217 17.21 -16.18 13.10
C GLU A 217 16.16 -16.76 14.04
N SER A 218 15.86 -16.04 15.12
CA SER A 218 14.86 -16.47 16.11
C SER A 218 13.45 -16.52 15.52
N PHE A 219 13.12 -15.59 14.61
CA PHE A 219 11.84 -15.61 13.89
C PHE A 219 11.70 -16.84 12.98
N VAL A 220 12.72 -17.14 12.18
CA VAL A 220 12.72 -18.32 11.30
C VAL A 220 12.66 -19.60 12.13
N GLU A 221 13.33 -19.66 13.29
CA GLU A 221 13.22 -20.78 14.23
C GLU A 221 11.79 -20.93 14.79
N PHE A 222 11.12 -19.82 15.12
CA PHE A 222 9.73 -19.85 15.53
C PHE A 222 8.81 -20.43 14.44
N ILE A 223 9.03 -20.05 13.17
CA ILE A 223 8.27 -20.56 12.03
C ILE A 223 8.55 -22.05 11.79
N SER A 224 9.81 -22.48 11.84
CA SER A 224 10.19 -23.87 11.53
C SER A 224 9.59 -24.87 12.52
N ARG A 225 9.34 -24.46 13.76
CA ARG A 225 8.69 -25.28 14.80
C ARG A 225 7.24 -25.65 14.50
N GLN A 226 6.59 -25.00 13.54
CA GLN A 226 5.18 -25.27 13.21
C GLN A 226 4.96 -26.61 12.48
N ARG A 227 6.02 -27.32 12.05
CA ARG A 227 5.99 -28.64 11.38
C ARG A 227 5.22 -28.71 10.04
N LYS A 228 4.67 -27.58 9.60
CA LYS A 228 4.06 -27.37 8.27
C LYS A 228 4.54 -26.03 7.75
N TRP A 229 4.39 -25.83 6.44
CA TRP A 229 4.64 -24.55 5.80
C TRP A 229 3.76 -23.45 6.42
N ALA A 230 4.37 -22.33 6.78
CA ALA A 230 3.67 -21.21 7.36
C ALA A 230 3.05 -20.29 6.30
N VAL A 231 1.92 -19.70 6.66
CA VAL A 231 1.28 -18.61 5.92
C VAL A 231 1.28 -17.39 6.80
N LEU A 232 2.11 -16.41 6.45
CA LEU A 232 2.23 -15.19 7.23
C LEU A 232 1.01 -14.31 7.01
N SER A 233 0.21 -14.13 8.05
CA SER A 233 -1.04 -13.39 8.01
C SER A 233 -0.83 -12.07 8.75
N GLY A 234 -0.86 -10.96 8.03
CA GLY A 234 -0.69 -9.62 8.62
C GLY A 234 -1.76 -8.67 8.13
N HIS A 235 -1.92 -7.54 8.80
CA HIS A 235 -2.91 -6.54 8.44
C HIS A 235 -2.30 -5.51 7.49
N ASN A 236 -2.75 -5.47 6.23
CA ASN A 236 -2.11 -4.69 5.15
C ASN A 236 -0.70 -5.17 4.77
N ILE A 237 -0.37 -6.43 5.08
CA ILE A 237 0.95 -7.05 4.87
C ILE A 237 1.44 -6.96 3.43
N LYS A 238 0.53 -7.04 2.44
CA LYS A 238 0.88 -7.02 1.01
C LYS A 238 1.50 -5.69 0.59
N SER A 239 1.09 -4.60 1.23
CA SER A 239 1.53 -3.25 0.87
C SER A 239 2.71 -2.76 1.70
N TYR A 240 2.97 -3.37 2.87
CA TYR A 240 3.91 -2.86 3.85
C TYR A 240 4.85 -3.93 4.42
N ASP A 241 4.39 -4.74 5.39
CA ASP A 241 5.25 -5.60 6.21
C ASP A 241 6.05 -6.59 5.39
N CYS A 242 5.50 -7.13 4.30
CA CYS A 242 6.23 -8.07 3.45
C CYS A 242 7.49 -7.43 2.84
N HIS A 243 7.43 -6.16 2.46
CA HIS A 243 8.55 -5.46 1.84
C HIS A 243 9.60 -5.03 2.85
N VAL A 244 9.17 -4.59 4.05
CA VAL A 244 10.09 -4.30 5.16
C VAL A 244 10.82 -5.58 5.59
N LEU A 245 10.08 -6.69 5.73
CA LEU A 245 10.65 -7.99 6.06
C LEU A 245 11.63 -8.47 4.99
N PHE A 246 11.32 -8.33 3.70
CA PHE A 246 12.23 -8.76 2.62
C PHE A 246 13.50 -7.92 2.57
N ASN A 247 13.40 -6.59 2.70
CA ASN A 247 14.57 -5.72 2.84
C ASN A 247 15.45 -6.18 4.02
N ALA A 248 14.85 -6.54 5.16
CA ALA A 248 15.59 -7.04 6.32
C ALA A 248 16.26 -8.42 6.07
N LEU A 249 15.55 -9.35 5.41
CA LEU A 249 16.04 -10.68 5.04
C LEU A 249 17.11 -10.66 3.92
N GLU A 250 17.18 -9.58 3.14
CA GLU A 250 18.25 -9.36 2.16
C GLU A 250 19.46 -8.69 2.82
N ALA A 251 19.23 -7.79 3.77
CA ALA A 251 20.29 -7.11 4.53
C ALA A 251 21.06 -8.06 5.45
N VAL A 252 20.45 -9.19 5.84
CA VAL A 252 21.10 -10.30 6.55
C VAL A 252 20.77 -11.56 5.77
N PRO A 253 21.73 -12.31 5.21
CA PRO A 253 21.51 -13.40 4.24
C PRO A 253 20.71 -14.58 4.84
N LYS A 254 19.40 -14.38 5.01
CA LYS A 254 18.43 -15.28 5.65
C LYS A 254 17.21 -15.54 4.76
N MET A 255 17.15 -14.88 3.59
CA MET A 255 16.10 -15.06 2.60
C MET A 255 15.91 -16.54 2.21
N ASP A 256 16.99 -17.29 1.99
CA ASP A 256 16.88 -18.70 1.57
C ASP A 256 16.29 -19.59 2.67
N THR A 257 16.80 -19.47 3.91
CA THR A 257 16.26 -20.22 5.05
C THR A 257 14.81 -19.84 5.34
N PHE A 258 14.44 -18.57 5.12
CA PHE A 258 13.05 -18.12 5.23
C PHE A 258 12.15 -18.78 4.17
N LYS A 259 12.61 -18.84 2.91
CA LYS A 259 11.88 -19.45 1.80
C LYS A 259 11.56 -20.93 2.01
N ASP A 260 12.41 -21.67 2.74
CA ASP A 260 12.19 -23.08 3.04
C ASP A 260 11.02 -23.35 4.00
N HIS A 261 10.50 -22.32 4.68
CA HIS A 261 9.49 -22.48 5.73
C HIS A 261 8.17 -21.74 5.47
N VAL A 262 8.10 -20.89 4.44
CA VAL A 262 6.94 -20.01 4.18
C VAL A 262 6.30 -20.34 2.83
N ALA A 263 5.01 -20.67 2.84
CA ALA A 263 4.25 -20.95 1.63
C ALA A 263 3.75 -19.67 0.94
N GLY A 264 3.48 -18.63 1.72
CA GLY A 264 2.97 -17.36 1.24
C GLY A 264 2.38 -16.51 2.35
N PHE A 265 1.48 -15.62 1.98
CA PHE A 265 0.95 -14.56 2.83
C PHE A 265 -0.57 -14.40 2.70
N VAL A 266 -1.20 -13.88 3.74
CA VAL A 266 -2.60 -13.45 3.71
C VAL A 266 -2.69 -12.01 4.19
N ASP A 267 -3.26 -11.14 3.35
CA ASP A 267 -3.59 -9.77 3.73
C ASP A 267 -4.96 -9.71 4.39
N THR A 268 -4.95 -9.63 5.72
CA THR A 268 -6.19 -9.65 6.50
C THR A 268 -7.03 -8.40 6.30
N LYS A 269 -6.46 -7.26 5.92
CA LYS A 269 -7.24 -6.06 5.57
C LYS A 269 -8.05 -6.31 4.30
N LEU A 270 -7.42 -6.92 3.29
CA LEU A 270 -8.12 -7.32 2.05
C LEU A 270 -9.14 -8.44 2.31
N LEU A 271 -8.83 -9.38 3.20
CA LEU A 271 -9.74 -10.45 3.61
C LEU A 271 -11.03 -9.90 4.21
N PHE A 272 -10.92 -9.01 5.21
CA PHE A 272 -12.07 -8.35 5.83
C PHE A 272 -12.84 -7.47 4.84
N ARG A 273 -12.15 -6.70 3.99
CA ARG A 273 -12.79 -5.90 2.92
C ARG A 273 -13.60 -6.74 1.94
N SER A 274 -13.12 -7.94 1.62
CA SER A 274 -13.80 -8.84 0.69
C SER A 274 -15.01 -9.52 1.34
N GLN A 275 -14.89 -9.90 2.62
CA GLN A 275 -15.96 -10.56 3.36
C GLN A 275 -17.10 -9.61 3.78
N PHE A 276 -16.74 -8.40 4.20
CA PHE A 276 -17.68 -7.41 4.74
C PHE A 276 -17.48 -6.08 4.02
N PRO A 277 -17.94 -5.92 2.77
CA PRO A 277 -17.81 -4.67 2.04
C PRO A 277 -18.65 -3.55 2.69
N GLY A 278 -18.14 -2.31 2.64
CA GLY A 278 -18.87 -1.12 3.09
C GLY A 278 -18.76 -0.76 4.58
N LEU A 279 -17.81 -1.35 5.32
CA LEU A 279 -17.53 -0.91 6.69
C LEU A 279 -16.92 0.50 6.70
N PRO A 280 -17.19 1.31 7.76
CA PRO A 280 -16.69 2.68 7.85
C PRO A 280 -15.17 2.75 7.93
N SER A 281 -14.53 1.74 8.52
CA SER A 281 -13.08 1.62 8.58
C SER A 281 -12.67 0.15 8.56
N TYR A 282 -11.50 -0.10 7.96
CA TYR A 282 -10.81 -1.39 7.96
C TYR A 282 -9.43 -1.27 8.60
N SER A 283 -9.23 -0.33 9.53
CA SER A 283 -8.08 -0.42 10.43
C SER A 283 -8.28 -1.60 11.39
N GLN A 284 -7.20 -2.22 11.83
CA GLN A 284 -7.28 -3.35 12.75
C GLN A 284 -8.03 -2.97 14.03
N GLN A 285 -7.74 -1.81 14.61
CA GLN A 285 -8.44 -1.29 15.80
C GLN A 285 -9.96 -1.17 15.56
N ALA A 286 -10.39 -0.63 14.42
CA ALA A 286 -11.80 -0.50 14.10
C ALA A 286 -12.48 -1.86 13.94
N LEU A 287 -11.80 -2.83 13.31
CA LEU A 287 -12.32 -4.19 13.17
C LEU A 287 -12.38 -4.90 14.53
N VAL A 288 -11.34 -4.77 15.37
CA VAL A 288 -11.34 -5.33 16.73
C VAL A 288 -12.47 -4.73 17.56
N SER A 289 -12.65 -3.41 17.55
CA SER A 289 -13.76 -2.75 18.24
C SER A 289 -15.12 -3.21 17.73
N SER A 290 -15.29 -3.34 16.41
CA SER A 290 -16.56 -3.72 15.78
C SER A 290 -16.96 -5.18 16.00
N PHE A 291 -15.98 -6.10 15.97
CA PHE A 291 -16.23 -7.55 16.01
C PHE A 291 -15.95 -8.20 17.37
N LEU A 292 -14.98 -7.69 18.13
CA LEU A 292 -14.61 -8.21 19.46
C LEU A 292 -15.14 -7.34 20.60
N HIS A 293 -15.70 -6.15 20.31
CA HIS A 293 -16.29 -5.23 21.29
C HIS A 293 -15.34 -4.85 22.42
N CYS A 294 -14.06 -4.67 22.08
CA CYS A 294 -13.03 -4.25 23.01
C CYS A 294 -11.99 -3.38 22.32
N ASP A 295 -11.27 -2.59 23.11
CA ASP A 295 -10.05 -1.92 22.68
C ASP A 295 -8.82 -2.72 23.13
N TYR A 296 -7.67 -2.42 22.53
CA TYR A 296 -6.40 -3.00 22.92
C TYR A 296 -5.27 -1.99 22.72
N ALA A 297 -4.12 -2.28 23.33
CA ALA A 297 -2.92 -1.48 23.18
C ALA A 297 -2.31 -1.70 21.79
N ALA A 298 -2.91 -1.07 20.77
CA ALA A 298 -2.39 -1.06 19.41
C ALA A 298 -1.02 -0.36 19.34
N HIS A 299 -0.31 -0.64 18.25
CA HIS A 299 1.07 -0.19 18.04
C HIS A 299 2.02 -0.81 19.07
N ASP A 300 1.75 -2.06 19.38
CA ASP A 300 2.64 -3.02 20.02
C ASP A 300 2.48 -4.29 19.20
N ALA A 301 3.48 -4.62 18.38
CA ALA A 301 3.40 -5.72 17.43
C ALA A 301 2.86 -7.01 18.06
N LEU A 302 3.19 -7.31 19.33
CA LEU A 302 2.68 -8.51 20.01
C LEU A 302 1.17 -8.43 20.26
N GLN A 303 0.69 -7.29 20.77
CA GLN A 303 -0.74 -7.10 20.97
C GLN A 303 -1.48 -7.11 19.64
N ASP A 304 -0.91 -6.47 18.61
CA ASP A 304 -1.47 -6.45 17.27
C ASP A 304 -1.66 -7.87 16.72
N VAL A 305 -0.66 -8.76 16.77
CA VAL A 305 -0.84 -10.14 16.27
C VAL A 305 -1.75 -11.00 17.13
N VAL A 306 -1.80 -10.78 18.45
CA VAL A 306 -2.70 -11.52 19.36
C VAL A 306 -4.16 -11.18 19.02
N PHE A 307 -4.48 -9.90 18.89
CA PHE A 307 -5.84 -9.47 18.54
C PHE A 307 -6.19 -9.79 17.10
N LEU A 308 -5.24 -9.71 16.17
CA LEU A 308 -5.46 -10.14 14.79
C LEU A 308 -5.80 -11.64 14.71
N GLN A 309 -5.09 -12.50 15.46
CA GLN A 309 -5.42 -13.92 15.53
C GLN A 309 -6.85 -14.14 16.05
N ARG A 310 -7.23 -13.46 17.14
CA ARG A 310 -8.57 -13.58 17.73
C ARG A 310 -9.63 -13.15 16.73
N LEU A 311 -9.40 -12.02 16.07
CA LEU A 311 -10.31 -11.42 15.10
C LEU A 311 -10.51 -12.34 13.88
N VAL A 312 -9.44 -12.86 13.29
CA VAL A 312 -9.53 -13.76 12.13
C VAL A 312 -10.18 -15.10 12.50
N ARG A 313 -9.93 -15.62 13.71
CA ARG A 313 -10.56 -16.87 14.19
C ARG A 313 -12.05 -16.74 14.51
N LEU A 314 -12.53 -15.53 14.80
CA LEU A 314 -13.94 -15.29 15.09
C LEU A 314 -14.80 -15.45 13.83
N VAL A 315 -14.26 -15.10 12.67
CA VAL A 315 -15.01 -15.02 11.42
C VAL A 315 -14.81 -16.28 10.58
N ASN A 316 -15.90 -16.88 10.13
CA ASN A 316 -15.85 -17.92 9.10
C ASN A 316 -15.79 -17.27 7.71
N PHE A 317 -14.58 -17.06 7.19
CA PHE A 317 -14.39 -16.47 5.86
C PHE A 317 -14.75 -17.42 4.74
N ASP A 318 -15.37 -16.90 3.69
CA ASP A 318 -15.58 -17.62 2.44
C ASP A 318 -14.24 -17.97 1.75
N GLU A 319 -14.16 -19.15 1.13
CA GLU A 319 -12.92 -19.63 0.51
C GLU A 319 -12.47 -18.74 -0.66
N HIS A 320 -13.41 -18.21 -1.46
CA HIS A 320 -13.07 -17.27 -2.53
C HIS A 320 -12.42 -15.99 -1.97
N ASN A 321 -12.93 -15.49 -0.84
CA ASN A 321 -12.36 -14.32 -0.16
C ASN A 321 -10.97 -14.61 0.43
N ARG A 322 -10.75 -15.82 0.97
CA ARG A 322 -9.42 -16.26 1.43
C ARG A 322 -8.41 -16.31 0.29
N LEU A 323 -8.79 -16.93 -0.84
CA LEU A 323 -7.92 -17.02 -2.01
C LEU A 323 -7.56 -15.63 -2.54
N LYS A 324 -8.54 -14.73 -2.65
CA LYS A 324 -8.34 -13.35 -3.09
C LYS A 324 -7.42 -12.54 -2.19
N ALA A 325 -7.45 -12.81 -0.88
CA ALA A 325 -6.59 -12.15 0.11
C ALA A 325 -5.21 -12.81 0.26
N SER A 326 -5.04 -14.01 -0.29
CA SER A 326 -3.79 -14.77 -0.22
C SER A 326 -2.90 -14.51 -1.44
N PHE A 327 -1.60 -14.65 -1.25
CA PHE A 327 -0.63 -14.61 -2.35
C PHE A 327 0.59 -15.47 -2.01
N SER A 328 1.09 -16.20 -2.99
CA SER A 328 2.22 -17.11 -2.82
C SER A 328 3.55 -16.37 -2.61
N LEU A 329 4.54 -17.04 -2.00
CA LEU A 329 5.88 -16.48 -1.78
C LEU A 329 6.58 -15.98 -3.07
N PRO A 330 6.49 -16.67 -4.22
CA PRO A 330 6.99 -16.13 -5.48
C PRO A 330 6.31 -14.81 -5.87
N CYS A 331 4.99 -14.68 -5.68
CA CYS A 331 4.27 -13.44 -5.97
C CYS A 331 4.69 -12.30 -5.05
N ALA A 332 4.89 -12.59 -3.76
CA ALA A 332 5.43 -11.62 -2.81
C ALA A 332 6.83 -11.13 -3.24
N THR A 333 7.71 -12.07 -3.63
CA THR A 333 9.09 -11.77 -4.05
C THR A 333 9.08 -10.92 -5.31
N PHE A 334 8.26 -11.29 -6.30
CA PHE A 334 8.08 -10.52 -7.53
C PHE A 334 7.57 -9.10 -7.25
N SER A 335 6.59 -8.95 -6.37
CA SER A 335 6.06 -7.63 -5.97
C SER A 335 7.14 -6.76 -5.33
N HIS A 336 7.95 -7.34 -4.44
CA HIS A 336 9.05 -6.65 -3.79
C HIS A 336 10.14 -6.20 -4.77
N GLU A 337 10.59 -7.08 -5.66
CA GLU A 337 11.56 -6.70 -6.70
C GLU A 337 10.97 -5.66 -7.66
N SER A 338 9.67 -5.76 -7.91
CA SER A 338 8.99 -4.81 -8.77
C SER A 338 8.98 -3.39 -8.21
N LEU A 339 8.86 -3.23 -6.88
CA LEU A 339 9.04 -1.95 -6.20
C LEU A 339 10.44 -1.37 -6.38
N ARG A 340 11.48 -2.21 -6.23
CA ARG A 340 12.87 -1.77 -6.34
C ARG A 340 13.18 -1.23 -7.73
N VAL A 341 12.81 -1.99 -8.75
CA VAL A 341 12.97 -1.57 -10.15
C VAL A 341 12.13 -0.33 -10.46
N THR A 342 10.90 -0.24 -9.94
CA THR A 342 10.09 0.97 -10.13
C THR A 342 10.77 2.19 -9.52
N ALA A 343 11.29 2.06 -8.29
CA ALA A 343 11.99 3.14 -7.60
C ALA A 343 13.28 3.55 -8.33
N HIS A 344 13.97 2.61 -8.97
CA HIS A 344 15.14 2.85 -9.80
C HIS A 344 14.81 3.57 -11.12
N ASN A 345 13.78 3.10 -11.83
CA ASN A 345 13.49 3.56 -13.20
C ASN A 345 12.63 4.83 -13.25
N LEU A 346 11.69 5.01 -12.31
CA LEU A 346 10.73 6.11 -12.31
C LEU A 346 11.37 7.51 -12.33
N PRO A 347 12.46 7.80 -11.58
CA PRO A 347 13.10 9.12 -11.62
C PRO A 347 13.51 9.56 -13.02
N SER A 348 13.94 8.64 -13.89
CA SER A 348 14.30 8.95 -15.28
C SER A 348 13.11 9.44 -16.12
N LEU A 349 11.90 9.02 -15.75
CA LEU A 349 10.66 9.36 -16.46
C LEU A 349 10.04 10.66 -15.94
N GLN A 350 10.64 11.31 -14.94
CA GLN A 350 10.05 12.46 -14.28
C GLN A 350 9.89 13.67 -15.21
N GLY A 351 10.77 13.83 -16.22
CA GLY A 351 10.62 14.84 -17.27
C GLY A 351 9.29 14.70 -18.01
N LEU A 352 8.99 13.49 -18.52
CA LEU A 352 7.73 13.17 -19.20
C LEU A 352 6.50 13.41 -18.31
N VAL A 353 6.62 13.16 -17.00
CA VAL A 353 5.54 13.41 -16.04
C VAL A 353 5.33 14.90 -15.78
N ASN A 354 6.42 15.64 -15.59
CA ASN A 354 6.38 17.08 -15.31
C ASN A 354 5.83 17.87 -16.51
N GLU A 355 6.20 17.46 -17.72
CA GLU A 355 5.72 18.03 -18.99
C GLU A 355 4.32 17.54 -19.36
N LYS A 356 3.72 16.67 -18.53
CA LYS A 356 2.37 16.10 -18.72
C LYS A 356 2.20 15.28 -20.01
N ILE A 357 3.30 14.80 -20.58
CA ILE A 357 3.30 13.83 -21.68
C ILE A 357 2.67 12.52 -21.21
N ILE A 358 2.99 12.12 -19.98
CA ILE A 358 2.37 10.96 -19.32
C ILE A 358 1.92 11.31 -17.90
N THR A 359 0.93 10.58 -17.40
CA THR A 359 0.53 10.70 -16.00
C THR A 359 1.54 10.01 -15.07
N LYS A 360 1.59 10.41 -13.80
CA LYS A 360 2.38 9.72 -12.77
C LYS A 360 2.07 8.22 -12.67
N CYS A 361 0.79 7.84 -12.85
CA CYS A 361 0.39 6.44 -12.88
C CYS A 361 0.98 5.70 -14.08
N MET A 362 0.97 6.32 -15.27
CA MET A 362 1.58 5.73 -16.45
C MET A 362 3.10 5.61 -16.33
N GLY A 363 3.78 6.64 -15.80
CA GLY A 363 5.22 6.57 -15.49
C GLY A 363 5.56 5.42 -14.55
N ARG A 364 4.74 5.18 -13.51
CA ARG A 364 4.89 4.01 -12.63
C ARG A 364 4.70 2.68 -13.35
N LYS A 365 3.74 2.57 -14.27
CA LYS A 365 3.56 1.35 -15.09
C LYS A 365 4.77 1.08 -15.98
N ILE A 366 5.28 2.11 -16.67
CA ILE A 366 6.49 2.00 -17.50
C ILE A 366 7.68 1.54 -16.65
N ALA A 367 7.95 2.23 -15.54
CA ALA A 367 9.03 1.90 -14.61
C ALA A 367 8.90 0.48 -14.03
N ALA A 368 7.68 0.09 -13.64
CA ALA A 368 7.39 -1.25 -13.14
C ALA A 368 7.50 -2.34 -14.22
N SER A 369 7.47 -1.99 -15.50
CA SER A 369 7.73 -2.94 -16.61
C SER A 369 9.21 -2.98 -17.01
N ASP A 370 10.08 -2.51 -16.13
CA ASP A 370 11.54 -2.43 -16.30
C ASP A 370 11.97 -1.53 -17.47
N LEU A 371 11.17 -0.50 -17.74
CA LEU A 371 11.47 0.51 -18.75
C LEU A 371 11.80 1.83 -18.07
N ASN A 372 12.83 2.50 -18.56
CA ASN A 372 13.24 3.84 -18.14
C ASN A 372 13.28 4.76 -19.36
N TYR A 373 13.61 6.05 -19.17
CA TYR A 373 13.66 7.01 -20.28
C TYR A 373 14.60 6.59 -21.40
N ALA A 374 15.78 6.06 -21.07
CA ALA A 374 16.76 5.59 -22.04
C ALA A 374 16.22 4.42 -22.88
N ALA A 375 15.46 3.50 -22.28
CA ALA A 375 14.81 2.41 -22.99
C ALA A 375 13.74 2.90 -23.98
N LEU A 376 12.98 3.94 -23.61
CA LEU A 376 12.03 4.57 -24.53
C LEU A 376 12.76 5.32 -25.65
N LYS A 377 13.83 6.08 -25.33
CA LYS A 377 14.63 6.79 -26.34
C LYS A 377 15.24 5.80 -27.35
N LEU A 378 15.78 4.68 -26.87
CA LEU A 378 16.34 3.62 -27.72
C LEU A 378 15.26 2.93 -28.58
N ALA A 379 14.08 2.66 -28.02
CA ALA A 379 12.97 2.11 -28.78
C ALA A 379 12.55 3.06 -29.92
N PHE A 380 12.46 4.36 -29.62
CA PHE A 380 12.18 5.38 -30.62
C PHE A 380 13.31 5.49 -31.67
N SER A 381 14.58 5.46 -31.28
CA SER A 381 15.67 5.56 -32.26
C SER A 381 15.73 4.36 -33.21
N ARG A 382 15.14 3.21 -32.84
CA ARG A 382 15.12 1.99 -33.66
C ARG A 382 13.91 1.86 -34.57
N GLY A 383 12.78 2.47 -34.21
CA GLY A 383 11.53 2.28 -34.95
C GLY A 383 10.54 3.44 -34.86
N GLU A 384 11.01 4.63 -34.46
CA GLU A 384 10.22 5.84 -34.24
C GLU A 384 8.99 5.56 -33.35
N GLU A 385 7.81 6.07 -33.72
CA GLU A 385 6.57 5.80 -32.97
C GLU A 385 6.26 4.29 -32.89
N GLU A 386 6.56 3.53 -33.95
CA GLU A 386 6.29 2.10 -33.98
C GLU A 386 7.19 1.31 -33.02
N GLY A 387 8.43 1.74 -32.82
CA GLY A 387 9.34 1.19 -31.82
C GLY A 387 8.80 1.38 -30.39
N ILE A 388 8.27 2.58 -30.09
CA ILE A 388 7.57 2.84 -28.82
C ILE A 388 6.32 1.94 -28.70
N ARG A 389 5.52 1.84 -29.77
CA ARG A 389 4.30 1.01 -29.80
C ARG A 389 4.62 -0.44 -29.48
N GLN A 390 5.62 -1.01 -30.15
CA GLN A 390 6.04 -2.40 -29.99
C GLN A 390 6.44 -2.68 -28.54
N VAL A 391 7.28 -1.84 -27.93
CA VAL A 391 7.75 -2.05 -26.55
C VAL A 391 6.63 -1.89 -25.53
N LEU A 392 5.78 -0.86 -25.66
CA LEU A 392 4.72 -0.60 -24.66
C LEU A 392 3.53 -1.56 -24.79
N SER A 393 3.26 -2.05 -26.01
CA SER A 393 2.11 -2.90 -26.33
C SER A 393 2.41 -4.39 -26.32
N GLU A 394 3.69 -4.77 -26.20
CA GLU A 394 4.14 -6.16 -26.16
C GLU A 394 3.31 -7.00 -25.19
N GLU A 395 3.00 -8.23 -25.58
CA GLU A 395 2.20 -9.12 -24.74
C GLU A 395 3.01 -9.60 -23.53
N CYS A 396 2.45 -9.36 -22.34
CA CYS A 396 2.94 -9.87 -21.08
C CYS A 396 1.78 -10.64 -20.44
N GLY A 397 1.79 -11.96 -20.59
CA GLY A 397 0.63 -12.79 -20.28
C GLY A 397 -0.59 -12.40 -21.14
N SER A 398 -1.71 -12.07 -20.50
CA SER A 398 -2.99 -11.70 -21.12
C SER A 398 -3.17 -10.19 -21.37
N ARG A 399 -2.16 -9.37 -21.04
CA ARG A 399 -2.25 -7.90 -21.06
C ARG A 399 -1.03 -7.29 -21.73
N PRO A 400 -1.10 -6.03 -22.20
CA PRO A 400 0.09 -5.34 -22.69
C PRO A 400 1.09 -5.12 -21.55
N ARG A 401 2.38 -5.05 -21.91
CA ARG A 401 3.50 -4.73 -21.03
C ARG A 401 3.24 -3.43 -20.28
N VAL A 402 2.71 -2.42 -20.96
CA VAL A 402 2.33 -1.13 -20.35
C VAL A 402 0.95 -0.68 -20.84
N THR A 403 0.77 -0.49 -22.14
CA THR A 403 -0.45 0.08 -22.73
C THR A 403 -0.54 -0.16 -24.24
N LYS A 404 -1.76 -0.28 -24.78
CA LYS A 404 -2.05 -0.25 -26.23
C LYS A 404 -2.63 1.09 -26.70
N SER A 405 -2.68 2.09 -25.83
CA SER A 405 -3.30 3.39 -26.12
C SER A 405 -2.48 4.20 -27.11
N SER A 406 -2.99 4.36 -28.34
CA SER A 406 -2.34 5.15 -29.40
C SER A 406 -2.04 6.58 -28.96
N ILE A 407 -2.96 7.22 -28.23
CA ILE A 407 -2.78 8.59 -27.74
C ILE A 407 -1.52 8.74 -26.88
N ILE A 408 -1.25 7.77 -26.00
CA ILE A 408 -0.12 7.81 -25.07
C ILE A 408 1.18 7.51 -25.84
N ILE A 409 1.14 6.50 -26.71
CA ILE A 409 2.27 6.12 -27.56
C ILE A 409 2.70 7.30 -28.44
N HIS A 410 1.75 7.94 -29.12
CA HIS A 410 1.99 9.09 -29.97
C HIS A 410 2.54 10.28 -29.16
N SER A 411 1.98 10.57 -27.98
CA SER A 411 2.47 11.66 -27.12
C SER A 411 3.93 11.46 -26.71
N ILE A 412 4.34 10.22 -26.42
CA ILE A 412 5.73 9.88 -26.09
C ILE A 412 6.63 10.00 -27.32
N ALA A 413 6.16 9.60 -28.51
CA ALA A 413 6.93 9.72 -29.75
C ALA A 413 7.16 11.18 -30.13
N GLU A 414 6.13 12.03 -30.08
CA GLU A 414 6.22 13.47 -30.32
C GLU A 414 7.20 14.16 -29.37
N HIS A 415 7.23 13.76 -28.10
CA HIS A 415 8.24 14.21 -27.14
C HIS A 415 9.66 13.97 -27.68
N PHE A 416 9.95 12.75 -28.14
CA PHE A 416 11.26 12.45 -28.69
C PHE A 416 11.55 13.21 -29.99
N ILE A 417 10.59 13.32 -30.91
CA ILE A 417 10.74 14.13 -32.14
C ILE A 417 11.16 15.57 -31.77
N SER A 418 10.43 16.20 -30.85
CA SER A 418 10.73 17.58 -30.42
C SER A 418 12.10 17.72 -29.75
N THR A 419 12.53 16.70 -28.99
CA THR A 419 13.84 16.68 -28.33
C THR A 419 14.97 16.52 -29.36
N PHE A 420 14.83 15.63 -30.35
CA PHE A 420 15.80 15.44 -31.44
C PHE A 420 16.00 16.73 -32.27
N LEU A 421 14.92 17.46 -32.55
CA LEU A 421 14.97 18.74 -33.28
C LEU A 421 15.58 19.89 -32.47
N SER A 422 15.69 19.76 -31.15
CA SER A 422 16.32 20.76 -30.27
C SER A 422 17.80 20.48 -29.98
N GLU A 423 18.24 19.24 -30.19
CA GLU A 423 19.63 18.78 -30.04
C GLU A 423 20.44 18.89 -31.36
N SER A 424 19.79 19.25 -32.48
CA SER A 424 20.37 19.49 -33.81
C SER A 424 20.40 20.97 -34.17
#